data_AF-A7HD68-F1
#
_entry.id   AF-A7HD68-F1
#
_cell.length_a   1.000
_cell.length_b   1.000
_cell.length_c   1.000
_cell.angle_alpha   90.00
_cell.angle_beta   90.00
_cell.angle_gamma   90.00
#
_symmetry.space_group_name_H-M   'P 1'
#
loop_
_entity.id
_entity.type
_entity.pdbx_description
1 polymer ?
#
loop_
_entity_poly.entity_id
_entity_poly.type
_entity_poly.pdbx_seq_one_letter_code
_entity_poly.pdbx_strand_id
1 'polypeptide(L)'
;MTEPRDPSAPPPGLAGEPPEPGATPEERLAAFARWLTRERELRGLSRDEVTRATKLAPGVVEALESGEEARMPPRAYVVGYLRSYATAVGLDANEVVLRYEEVAATSEPGAGAAARGVPAAAWVAIAAALAAALAAAIALLR
;
A
#
# COMPACT_ATOMS: atom_id res chain seq x y z
N MET A 1 -10.04 -32.91 -15.29
CA MET A 1 -11.28 -32.28 -15.77
C MET A 1 -11.64 -31.20 -14.78
N THR A 2 -11.05 -30.02 -14.95
CA THR A 2 -11.39 -28.85 -14.13
C THR A 2 -12.68 -28.30 -14.71
N GLU A 3 -13.76 -28.35 -13.93
CA GLU A 3 -15.06 -27.84 -14.36
C GLU A 3 -14.93 -26.35 -14.74
N PRO A 4 -15.52 -25.89 -15.85
CA PRO A 4 -15.47 -24.49 -16.24
C PRO A 4 -16.23 -23.64 -15.22
N ARG A 5 -15.51 -22.74 -14.52
CA ARG A 5 -16.05 -21.81 -13.52
C ARG A 5 -17.17 -20.97 -14.11
N ASP A 6 -18.34 -20.96 -13.45
CA ASP A 6 -19.51 -20.18 -13.83
C ASP A 6 -19.18 -18.67 -13.90
N PRO A 7 -19.27 -18.04 -15.10
CA PRO A 7 -18.99 -16.62 -15.27
C PRO A 7 -20.14 -15.71 -14.77
N SER A 8 -21.29 -16.28 -14.40
CA SER A 8 -22.45 -15.56 -13.87
C SER A 8 -22.42 -15.40 -12.34
N ALA A 9 -21.46 -16.04 -11.66
CA ALA A 9 -21.29 -15.86 -10.22
C ALA A 9 -20.94 -14.39 -9.90
N PRO A 10 -21.58 -13.76 -8.89
CA PRO A 10 -21.21 -12.41 -8.48
C PRO A 10 -19.70 -12.38 -8.14
N PRO A 11 -18.95 -11.32 -8.52
CA PRO A 11 -17.53 -11.25 -8.22
C PRO A 11 -17.33 -11.30 -6.70
N PRO A 12 -16.41 -12.14 -6.19
CA PRO A 12 -16.27 -12.39 -4.75
C PRO A 12 -15.92 -11.09 -3.99
N GLY A 13 -16.54 -10.92 -2.81
CA GLY A 13 -16.27 -9.83 -1.86
C GLY A 13 -17.39 -8.79 -1.65
N LEU A 14 -18.68 -9.18 -1.74
CA LEU A 14 -19.79 -8.21 -1.70
C LEU A 14 -20.13 -7.65 -0.30
N ALA A 15 -19.87 -8.34 0.80
CA ALA A 15 -20.04 -7.77 2.16
C ALA A 15 -19.49 -8.73 3.23
N GLY A 16 -18.27 -8.53 3.72
CA GLY A 16 -17.74 -9.29 4.88
C GLY A 16 -17.78 -10.81 4.74
N GLU A 17 -17.99 -11.33 3.52
CA GLU A 17 -17.93 -12.76 3.26
C GLU A 17 -16.48 -13.20 3.44
N PRO A 18 -16.21 -14.17 4.32
CA PRO A 18 -14.89 -14.73 4.45
C PRO A 18 -14.44 -15.22 3.07
N PRO A 19 -13.14 -15.14 2.76
CA PRO A 19 -12.65 -15.63 1.47
C PRO A 19 -13.12 -17.06 1.26
N GLU A 20 -13.70 -17.32 0.08
CA GLU A 20 -14.13 -18.64 -0.34
C GLU A 20 -13.05 -19.69 0.00
N PRO A 21 -13.42 -20.83 0.63
CA PRO A 21 -12.48 -21.89 0.93
C PRO A 21 -11.73 -22.31 -0.34
N GLY A 22 -10.43 -22.07 -0.38
CA GLY A 22 -9.58 -22.42 -1.52
C GLY A 22 -9.25 -21.30 -2.51
N ALA A 23 -9.69 -20.06 -2.28
CA ALA A 23 -9.23 -18.92 -3.08
C ALA A 23 -7.70 -18.79 -3.06
N THR A 24 -7.09 -18.37 -4.17
CA THR A 24 -5.65 -18.08 -4.18
C THR A 24 -5.36 -16.73 -3.50
N PRO A 25 -4.12 -16.49 -3.03
CA PRO A 25 -3.74 -15.17 -2.51
C PRO A 25 -3.97 -14.04 -3.53
N GLU A 26 -3.73 -14.30 -4.81
CA GLU A 26 -3.94 -13.34 -5.90
C GLU A 26 -5.42 -13.00 -6.07
N GLU A 27 -6.32 -14.00 -6.00
CA GLU A 27 -7.76 -13.77 -6.08
C GLU A 27 -8.28 -12.94 -4.90
N ARG A 28 -7.75 -13.19 -3.69
CA ARG A 28 -8.07 -12.41 -2.49
C ARG A 28 -7.62 -10.96 -2.61
N LEU A 29 -6.40 -10.73 -3.11
CA LEU A 29 -5.90 -9.38 -3.35
C LEU A 29 -6.74 -8.64 -4.39
N ALA A 30 -7.08 -9.32 -5.49
CA ALA A 30 -7.94 -8.75 -6.52
C ALA A 30 -9.34 -8.40 -5.97
N ALA A 31 -9.90 -9.21 -5.08
CA ALA A 31 -11.16 -8.91 -4.42
C ALA A 31 -11.07 -7.67 -3.53
N PHE A 32 -10.03 -7.57 -2.71
CA PHE A 32 -9.78 -6.40 -1.87
C PHE A 32 -9.61 -5.11 -2.69
N ALA A 33 -8.84 -5.16 -3.77
CA ALA A 33 -8.61 -4.01 -4.65
C ALA A 33 -9.88 -3.55 -5.37
N ARG A 34 -10.73 -4.48 -5.85
CA ARG A 34 -12.05 -4.17 -6.40
C ARG A 34 -12.96 -3.52 -5.37
N TRP A 35 -12.92 -4.00 -4.12
CA TRP A 35 -13.68 -3.40 -3.03
C TRP A 35 -13.22 -1.96 -2.76
N LEU A 36 -11.91 -1.69 -2.63
CA LEU A 36 -11.38 -0.33 -2.47
C LEU A 36 -11.79 0.61 -3.59
N THR A 37 -11.75 0.13 -4.84
CA THR A 37 -12.17 0.87 -6.03
C THR A 37 -13.64 1.24 -5.94
N ARG A 38 -14.50 0.27 -5.64
CA ARG A 38 -15.95 0.47 -5.49
C ARG A 38 -16.27 1.48 -4.39
N GLU A 39 -15.65 1.36 -3.22
CA GLU A 39 -15.90 2.28 -2.10
C GLU A 39 -15.54 3.74 -2.43
N ARG A 40 -14.45 3.95 -3.17
CA ARG A 40 -14.08 5.28 -3.68
C ARG A 40 -15.13 5.80 -4.67
N GLU A 41 -15.53 4.97 -5.61
CA GLU A 41 -16.51 5.33 -6.65
C GLU A 41 -17.90 5.61 -6.10
N LEU A 42 -18.35 4.86 -5.09
CA LEU A 42 -19.61 5.09 -4.38
C LEU A 42 -19.67 6.48 -3.72
N ARG A 43 -18.51 7.06 -3.42
CA ARG A 43 -18.38 8.40 -2.84
C ARG A 43 -18.09 9.48 -3.90
N GLY A 44 -18.11 9.11 -5.17
CA GLY A 44 -17.93 10.03 -6.30
C GLY A 44 -16.51 10.59 -6.43
N LEU A 45 -15.51 9.98 -5.78
CA LEU A 45 -14.13 10.46 -5.79
C LEU A 45 -13.35 9.88 -6.97
N SER A 46 -12.63 10.71 -7.69
CA SER A 46 -11.62 10.29 -8.65
C SER A 46 -10.31 9.89 -7.96
N ARG A 47 -9.48 9.08 -8.65
CA ARG A 47 -8.12 8.77 -8.16
C ARG A 47 -7.25 10.01 -7.99
N ASP A 48 -7.44 11.03 -8.83
CA ASP A 48 -6.69 12.28 -8.72
C ASP A 48 -7.10 13.06 -7.47
N GLU A 49 -8.39 13.08 -7.11
CA GLU A 49 -8.85 13.64 -5.84
C GLU A 49 -8.22 12.95 -4.63
N VAL A 50 -8.18 11.61 -4.64
CA VAL A 50 -7.54 10.83 -3.58
C VAL A 50 -6.03 11.10 -3.52
N THR A 51 -5.36 11.18 -4.67
CA THR A 51 -3.94 11.55 -4.79
C THR A 51 -3.69 12.92 -4.16
N ARG A 52 -4.50 13.93 -4.49
CA ARG A 52 -4.35 15.29 -3.95
C ARG A 52 -4.60 15.36 -2.44
N ALA A 53 -5.56 14.59 -1.93
CA ALA A 53 -5.91 14.55 -0.51
C ALA A 53 -4.85 13.82 0.33
N THR A 54 -4.34 12.69 -0.16
CA THR A 54 -3.40 11.82 0.57
C THR A 54 -1.93 12.19 0.34
N LYS A 55 -1.62 12.92 -0.72
CA LYS A 55 -0.25 13.16 -1.23
C LYS A 55 0.49 11.89 -1.66
N LEU A 56 -0.23 10.78 -1.84
CA LEU A 56 0.31 9.59 -2.48
C LEU A 56 0.57 9.87 -3.95
N ALA A 57 1.61 9.24 -4.52
CA ALA A 57 1.82 9.31 -5.96
C ALA A 57 0.65 8.64 -6.70
N PRO A 58 0.24 9.11 -7.90
CA PRO A 58 -0.86 8.50 -8.65
C PRO A 58 -0.71 6.99 -8.85
N GLY A 59 0.51 6.53 -9.13
CA GLY A 59 0.81 5.11 -9.30
C GLY A 59 0.64 4.28 -8.02
N VAL A 60 0.75 4.88 -6.83
CA VAL A 60 0.45 4.18 -5.57
C VAL A 60 -1.05 3.96 -5.41
N VAL A 61 -1.86 4.99 -5.67
CA VAL A 61 -3.33 4.86 -5.63
C VAL A 61 -3.81 3.83 -6.64
N GLU A 62 -3.26 3.87 -7.86
CA GLU A 62 -3.56 2.86 -8.88
C GLU A 62 -3.14 1.45 -8.46
N ALA A 63 -1.95 1.29 -7.89
CA ALA A 63 -1.47 -0.02 -7.43
C ALA A 63 -2.39 -0.63 -6.37
N LEU A 64 -2.80 0.14 -5.36
CA LEU A 64 -3.72 -0.32 -4.31
C LEU A 64 -5.08 -0.80 -4.88
N GLU A 65 -5.54 -0.18 -5.97
CA GLU A 65 -6.80 -0.50 -6.64
C GLU A 65 -6.67 -1.54 -7.77
N SER A 66 -5.44 -1.94 -8.13
CA SER A 66 -5.19 -2.82 -9.29
C SER A 66 -5.43 -4.30 -9.00
N GLY A 67 -5.18 -4.75 -7.77
CA GLY A 67 -5.18 -6.17 -7.42
C GLY A 67 -3.95 -6.93 -7.93
N GLU A 68 -2.95 -6.24 -8.47
CA GLU A 68 -1.74 -6.86 -9.01
C GLU A 68 -0.60 -6.80 -7.99
N GLU A 69 -0.24 -7.95 -7.41
CA GLU A 69 0.82 -8.06 -6.38
C GLU A 69 2.16 -7.48 -6.89
N ALA A 70 2.48 -7.65 -8.18
CA ALA A 70 3.70 -7.12 -8.78
C ALA A 70 3.78 -5.58 -8.79
N ARG A 71 2.62 -4.90 -8.75
CA ARG A 71 2.53 -3.43 -8.70
C ARG A 71 2.38 -2.91 -7.28
N MET A 72 2.10 -3.77 -6.31
CA MET A 72 1.86 -3.36 -4.93
C MET A 72 3.08 -2.66 -4.32
N PRO A 73 2.86 -1.59 -3.52
CA PRO A 73 3.95 -0.98 -2.78
C PRO A 73 4.63 -1.98 -1.84
N PRO A 74 5.88 -1.71 -1.41
CA PRO A 74 6.54 -2.58 -0.44
C PRO A 74 5.70 -2.72 0.83
N ARG A 75 5.53 -3.94 1.32
CA ARG A 75 4.63 -4.29 2.44
C ARG A 75 4.78 -3.38 3.67
N ALA A 76 6.01 -2.94 3.97
CA ALA A 76 6.31 -2.02 5.07
C ALA A 76 5.55 -0.69 5.01
N TYR A 77 5.10 -0.26 3.83
CA TYR A 77 4.40 1.01 3.63
C TYR A 77 2.90 0.86 3.36
N VAL A 78 2.45 -0.33 2.92
CA VAL A 78 1.07 -0.53 2.45
C VAL A 78 0.05 -0.18 3.53
N VAL A 79 0.27 -0.59 4.78
CA VAL A 79 -0.65 -0.28 5.90
C VAL A 79 -0.82 1.23 6.11
N GLY A 80 0.27 1.99 6.04
CA GLY A 80 0.23 3.45 6.16
C GLY A 80 -0.52 4.10 5.00
N TYR A 81 -0.29 3.62 3.78
CA TYR A 81 -0.99 4.10 2.58
C TYR A 81 -2.49 3.78 2.63
N LEU A 82 -2.86 2.57 3.06
CA LEU A 82 -4.24 2.17 3.22
C LEU A 82 -4.97 2.98 4.29
N ARG A 83 -4.33 3.29 5.42
CA ARG A 83 -4.90 4.18 6.44
C ARG A 83 -5.14 5.58 5.88
N SER A 84 -4.16 6.15 5.17
CA SER A 84 -4.32 7.46 4.53
C SER A 84 -5.41 7.47 3.45
N TYR A 85 -5.45 6.44 2.61
CA TYR A 85 -6.47 6.26 1.57
C TYR A 85 -7.86 6.16 2.20
N ALA A 86 -8.02 5.30 3.21
CA ALA A 86 -9.28 5.09 3.91
C ALA A 86 -9.82 6.40 4.49
N THR A 87 -8.97 7.17 5.19
CA THR A 87 -9.35 8.47 5.73
C THR A 87 -9.75 9.46 4.64
N ALA A 88 -9.01 9.52 3.52
CA ALA A 88 -9.32 10.43 2.42
C ALA A 88 -10.62 10.06 1.68
N VAL A 89 -10.92 8.77 1.57
CA VAL A 89 -12.16 8.27 0.97
C VAL A 89 -13.33 8.36 1.96
N GLY A 90 -13.11 8.36 3.27
CA GLY A 90 -14.21 8.32 4.26
C GLY A 90 -14.66 6.87 4.56
N LEU A 91 -13.70 5.96 4.61
CA LEU A 91 -13.82 4.60 5.12
C LEU A 91 -13.27 4.51 6.54
N ASP A 92 -13.70 3.47 7.28
CA ASP A 92 -13.02 3.11 8.52
C ASP A 92 -11.63 2.54 8.21
N ALA A 93 -10.60 3.19 8.73
CA ALA A 93 -9.22 2.80 8.43
C ALA A 93 -8.82 1.46 9.08
N ASN A 94 -9.41 1.10 10.22
CA ASN A 94 -9.08 -0.15 10.88
C ASN A 94 -9.73 -1.32 10.12
N GLU A 95 -10.94 -1.15 9.61
CA GLU A 95 -11.60 -2.13 8.75
C GLU A 95 -10.81 -2.36 7.46
N VAL A 96 -10.36 -1.30 6.78
CA VAL A 96 -9.55 -1.42 5.56
C VAL A 96 -8.26 -2.19 5.82
N VAL A 97 -7.57 -1.88 6.93
CA VAL A 97 -6.31 -2.56 7.30
C VAL A 97 -6.57 -4.02 7.64
N LEU A 98 -7.60 -4.33 8.42
CA LEU A 98 -7.95 -5.70 8.79
C LEU A 98 -8.21 -6.56 7.55
N ARG A 99 -9.01 -6.05 6.60
CA ARG A 99 -9.28 -6.74 5.32
C ARG A 99 -8.01 -6.97 4.51
N TYR A 100 -7.06 -6.03 4.52
CA TYR A 100 -5.77 -6.23 3.85
C TYR A 100 -4.90 -7.28 4.56
N GLU A 101 -4.88 -7.30 5.89
CA GLU A 101 -4.11 -8.26 6.66
C GLU A 101 -4.62 -9.71 6.44
N GLU A 102 -5.93 -9.90 6.31
CA GLU A 102 -6.53 -11.20 5.93
C GLU A 102 -6.04 -11.69 4.56
N VAL A 103 -5.88 -10.77 3.61
CA VAL A 103 -5.29 -11.07 2.29
C VAL A 103 -3.80 -11.38 2.43
N ALA A 104 -3.06 -10.58 3.20
CA ALA A 104 -1.61 -10.65 3.30
C ALA A 104 -1.11 -11.86 4.10
N ALA A 105 -1.87 -12.33 5.09
CA ALA A 105 -1.51 -13.41 6.01
C ALA A 105 -1.38 -14.79 5.34
N THR A 106 -1.99 -14.98 4.17
CA THR A 106 -1.92 -16.24 3.39
C THR A 106 -0.86 -16.22 2.28
N SER A 107 -0.19 -15.09 2.10
CA SER A 107 1.02 -15.03 1.28
C SER A 107 2.19 -15.29 2.21
N GLU A 108 2.93 -16.38 2.00
CA GLU A 108 4.17 -16.71 2.74
C GLU A 108 5.01 -15.45 3.01
N PRO A 109 5.69 -15.32 4.16
CA PRO A 109 6.56 -14.19 4.47
C PRO A 109 7.82 -14.18 3.58
N GLY A 110 7.62 -13.89 2.29
CA GLY A 110 8.65 -13.67 1.30
C GLY A 110 9.24 -12.27 1.46
N ALA A 111 10.36 -12.19 2.18
CA ALA A 111 11.43 -11.21 1.99
C ALA A 111 11.01 -9.74 1.80
N GLY A 112 10.27 -9.18 2.76
CA GLY A 112 10.14 -7.73 2.95
C GLY A 112 10.54 -7.26 4.37
N ALA A 113 10.81 -8.20 5.27
CA ALA A 113 11.19 -7.93 6.66
C ALA A 113 12.69 -7.62 6.77
N ALA A 114 13.08 -6.47 6.23
CA ALA A 114 14.14 -5.63 6.78
C ALA A 114 14.15 -4.35 5.95
N ALA A 115 13.31 -3.39 6.34
CA ALA A 115 13.79 -2.02 6.32
C ALA A 115 15.08 -2.01 7.16
N ARG A 116 16.22 -2.25 6.51
CA ARG A 116 17.54 -1.98 7.08
C ARG A 116 17.50 -0.49 7.41
N GLY A 117 17.24 -0.17 8.67
CA GLY A 117 17.47 1.17 9.18
C GLY A 117 18.85 1.59 8.72
N VAL A 118 18.96 2.78 8.13
CA VAL A 118 20.27 3.36 7.85
C VAL A 118 21.07 3.28 9.16
N PRO A 119 22.26 2.63 9.16
CA PRO A 119 23.04 2.52 10.39
C PRO A 119 23.31 3.93 10.90
N ALA A 120 23.27 4.15 12.22
CA ALA A 120 23.47 5.48 12.82
C ALA A 120 24.73 6.20 12.28
N ALA A 121 25.74 5.42 11.86
CA ALA A 121 26.94 5.90 11.18
C ALA A 121 26.69 6.70 9.89
N ALA A 122 25.62 6.41 9.12
CA ALA A 122 25.29 7.15 7.90
C ALA A 122 24.84 8.60 8.22
N TRP A 123 24.08 8.79 9.30
CA TRP A 123 23.70 10.13 9.77
C TRP A 123 24.88 10.90 10.37
N VAL A 124 25.80 10.20 11.05
CA VAL A 124 27.04 10.79 11.57
C VAL A 124 27.95 11.25 10.43
N ALA A 125 28.07 10.48 9.35
CA ALA A 125 28.87 10.85 8.18
C ALA A 125 28.30 12.08 7.46
N ILE A 126 26.97 12.17 7.32
CA ILE A 126 26.30 13.33 6.73
C ILE A 126 26.51 14.58 7.60
N ALA A 127 26.35 14.46 8.92
CA ALA A 127 26.59 15.56 9.86
C ALA A 127 28.05 16.03 9.84
N ALA A 128 29.01 15.09 9.77
CA ALA A 128 30.44 15.40 9.69
C ALA A 128 30.81 16.11 8.38
N ALA A 129 30.25 15.67 7.25
CA ALA A 129 30.48 16.30 5.95
C ALA A 129 29.94 17.75 5.92
N LEU A 130 28.75 17.99 6.48
CA LEU A 130 28.18 19.33 6.59
C LEU A 130 29.00 20.23 7.52
N ALA A 131 29.47 19.71 8.66
CA ALA A 131 30.34 20.46 9.57
C ALA A 131 31.68 20.83 8.90
N ALA A 132 32.29 19.90 8.14
CA ALA A 132 33.52 20.16 7.41
C ALA A 132 33.34 21.21 6.30
N ALA A 133 32.24 21.15 5.55
CA ALA A 133 31.91 22.14 4.52
C ALA A 133 31.69 23.53 5.13
N LEU A 134 31.01 23.62 6.28
CA LEU A 134 30.81 24.87 7.00
C LEU A 134 32.14 25.46 7.51
N ALA A 135 33.02 24.62 8.08
CA ALA A 135 34.34 25.06 8.53
C ALA A 135 35.20 25.59 7.37
N ALA A 136 35.18 24.92 6.21
CA ALA A 136 35.89 25.39 5.02
C ALA A 136 35.34 26.73 4.50
N ALA A 137 34.01 26.91 4.49
CA ALA A 137 33.39 28.17 4.09
C ALA A 137 33.77 29.33 5.02
N ILE A 138 33.80 29.10 6.35
CA ILE A 138 34.23 30.12 7.34
C ILE A 138 35.70 30.49 7.15
N ALA A 139 36.57 29.51 6.84
CA ALA A 139 37.99 29.77 6.60
C ALA A 139 38.26 30.56 5.32
N LEU A 140 37.40 30.44 4.29
CA LEU A 140 37.49 31.17 3.02
C LEU A 140 36.94 32.62 3.10
N LEU A 141 36.28 32.97 4.20
CA LEU A 141 35.68 34.30 4.45
C LEU A 141 36.57 35.17 5.37
N ARG A 142 37.82 34.78 5.62
CA ARG A 142 38.79 35.53 6.42
C ARG A 142 39.93 36.09 5.59
#